data_AF-A0A9Q8CLV8-F1
#
_entry.id   AF-A0A9Q8CLV8-F1
#
_cell.length_a   1.000
_cell.length_b   1.000
_cell.length_c   1.000
_cell.angle_alpha   90.00
_cell.angle_beta   90.00
_cell.angle_gamma   90.00
#
_symmetry.space_group_name_H-M   'P 1'
#
loop_
_entity.id
_entity.type
_entity.pdbx_description
1 polymer ?
#
loop_
_entity_poly.entity_id
_entity_poly.type
_entity_poly.pdbx_seq_one_letter_code
_entity_poly.pdbx_strand_id
1 'polypeptide(L)'
;MELTNAGRSRWYIPKSNFLKKNLTDRIKLVRDLTGSNISNSNALLLNSIYLLDNYNYSFEIQKNNKDLYHSIKYTSNRIIKEIYYSSDSQVSEISMPFIFIEFHDTSEYFSEMFLKYLNSYYSQYNLSIDIRDSFGFLNISCQYFIDKINDHATFKIACGHLKGFKYFIMQQAILETDSFESIEDFLSFQSKEL
;
A
#
# COMPACT_ATOMS: atom_id res chain seq x y z
N MET A 1 0.10 -11.11 -13.63
CA MET A 1 -1.02 -10.22 -13.98
C MET A 1 -1.73 -9.92 -12.66
N GLU A 2 -1.41 -8.78 -12.04
CA GLU A 2 -2.04 -8.37 -10.78
C GLU A 2 -3.31 -7.58 -11.12
N LEU A 3 -4.41 -7.89 -10.44
CA LEU A 3 -5.69 -7.21 -10.64
C LEU A 3 -5.56 -5.77 -10.13
N THR A 4 -5.62 -4.79 -11.02
CA THR A 4 -5.80 -3.39 -10.63
C THR A 4 -7.29 -3.14 -10.35
N ASN A 5 -7.60 -2.84 -9.09
CA ASN A 5 -8.88 -2.28 -8.60
C ASN A 5 -10.17 -3.07 -8.89
N ALA A 6 -10.11 -4.39 -9.12
CA ALA A 6 -11.31 -5.24 -9.17
C ALA A 6 -11.59 -5.88 -7.79
N GLY A 7 -12.49 -5.27 -7.01
CA GLY A 7 -12.93 -5.78 -5.71
C GLY A 7 -14.22 -6.60 -5.80
N ARG A 8 -14.36 -7.64 -4.98
CA ARG A 8 -15.65 -8.31 -4.74
C ARG A 8 -16.33 -7.66 -3.55
N SER A 9 -17.50 -7.07 -3.77
CA SER A 9 -18.34 -6.58 -2.68
C SER A 9 -19.34 -7.65 -2.27
N ARG A 10 -19.40 -8.00 -0.97
CA ARG A 10 -20.44 -8.87 -0.41
C ARG A 10 -21.44 -8.00 0.35
N TRP A 11 -22.72 -8.20 0.05
CA TRP A 11 -23.81 -7.44 0.63
C TRP A 11 -24.65 -8.39 1.48
N TYR A 12 -24.87 -8.04 2.74
CA TYR A 12 -25.87 -8.73 3.55
C TYR A 12 -27.25 -8.20 3.16
N ILE A 13 -28.06 -9.06 2.56
CA ILE A 13 -29.45 -8.74 2.20
C ILE A 13 -30.34 -9.58 3.12
N PRO A 14 -31.24 -8.95 3.92
CA PRO A 14 -32.21 -9.68 4.73
C PRO A 14 -33.02 -10.68 3.88
N LYS A 15 -33.51 -11.77 4.48
CA LYS A 15 -34.25 -12.87 3.81
C LYS A 15 -35.63 -12.47 3.22
N SER A 16 -35.79 -11.24 2.73
CA SER A 16 -36.95 -10.83 1.92
C SER A 16 -36.63 -10.99 0.44
N ASN A 17 -37.31 -11.93 -0.23
CA ASN A 17 -37.17 -12.16 -1.67
C ASN A 17 -37.47 -10.90 -2.50
N PHE A 18 -38.39 -10.05 -2.03
CA PHE A 18 -38.73 -8.79 -2.68
C PHE A 18 -37.58 -7.77 -2.64
N LEU A 19 -36.97 -7.57 -1.46
CA LEU A 19 -35.83 -6.65 -1.31
C LEU A 19 -34.63 -7.12 -2.13
N LYS A 20 -34.33 -8.42 -2.12
CA LYS A 20 -33.26 -9.00 -2.92
C LYS A 20 -33.47 -8.75 -4.41
N LYS A 21 -34.69 -8.99 -4.92
CA LYS A 21 -35.02 -8.79 -6.33
C LYS A 21 -34.87 -7.33 -6.74
N ASN A 22 -35.50 -6.41 -6.00
CA ASN A 22 -35.43 -4.98 -6.31
C ASN A 22 -33.99 -4.43 -6.25
N LEU A 23 -33.19 -4.87 -5.27
CA LEU A 23 -31.79 -4.47 -5.18
C LEU A 23 -30.99 -4.99 -6.38
N THR A 24 -31.20 -6.26 -6.75
CA THR A 24 -30.53 -6.89 -7.90
C THR A 24 -30.88 -6.16 -9.20
N ASP A 25 -32.16 -5.86 -9.42
CA ASP A 25 -32.63 -5.18 -10.63
C ASP A 25 -32.09 -3.74 -10.71
N ARG A 26 -32.02 -3.03 -9.57
CA ARG A 26 -31.39 -1.70 -9.50
C ARG A 26 -29.89 -1.74 -9.79
N ILE A 27 -29.16 -2.71 -9.22
CA ILE A 27 -27.72 -2.88 -9.46
C ILE A 27 -27.47 -3.18 -10.95
N LYS A 28 -28.28 -4.05 -11.56
CA LYS A 28 -28.20 -4.34 -13.00
C LYS A 28 -28.48 -3.10 -13.84
N LEU A 29 -29.54 -2.37 -13.54
CA LEU A 29 -29.88 -1.13 -14.25
C LEU A 29 -28.73 -0.12 -14.20
N VAL A 30 -28.17 0.13 -13.02
CA VAL A 30 -27.02 1.03 -12.86
C VAL A 30 -25.84 0.52 -13.68
N ARG A 31 -25.47 -0.76 -13.54
CA ARG A 31 -24.36 -1.38 -14.28
C ARG A 31 -24.53 -1.24 -15.80
N ASP A 32 -25.74 -1.46 -16.30
CA ASP A 32 -26.04 -1.42 -17.74
C ASP A 32 -26.03 0.04 -18.26
N LEU A 33 -26.50 1.00 -17.46
CA LEU A 33 -26.43 2.44 -17.79
C LEU A 33 -25.02 3.01 -17.73
N THR A 34 -24.21 2.60 -16.74
CA THR A 34 -22.84 3.10 -16.56
C THR A 34 -21.81 2.33 -17.37
N GLY A 35 -22.20 1.22 -17.99
CA GLY A 35 -21.28 0.32 -18.69
C GLY A 35 -20.24 -0.33 -17.76
N SER A 36 -20.47 -0.35 -16.44
CA SER A 36 -19.53 -0.87 -15.43
C SER A 36 -19.52 -2.41 -15.40
N ASN A 37 -19.24 -3.03 -16.54
CA ASN A 37 -19.14 -4.47 -16.70
C ASN A 37 -17.70 -4.94 -16.48
N ILE A 38 -17.56 -6.13 -15.90
CA ILE A 38 -16.28 -6.83 -15.87
C ILE A 38 -16.09 -7.59 -17.18
N SER A 39 -14.90 -7.51 -17.78
CA SER A 39 -14.58 -8.33 -18.95
C SER A 39 -14.59 -9.81 -18.58
N ASN A 40 -14.89 -10.68 -19.55
CA ASN A 40 -14.88 -12.12 -19.32
C ASN A 40 -13.50 -12.62 -18.84
N SER A 41 -12.41 -12.05 -19.36
CA SER A 41 -11.05 -12.37 -18.90
C SER A 41 -10.82 -12.03 -17.43
N ASN A 42 -11.25 -10.85 -16.99
CA ASN A 42 -11.12 -10.44 -15.58
C ASN A 42 -12.03 -11.27 -14.67
N ALA A 43 -13.22 -11.65 -15.14
CA ALA A 43 -14.12 -12.54 -14.40
C ALA A 43 -13.51 -13.94 -14.20
N LEU A 44 -12.87 -14.50 -15.23
CA LEU A 44 -12.15 -15.77 -15.14
C LEU A 44 -10.95 -15.70 -14.18
N LEU A 45 -10.18 -14.60 -14.22
CA LEU A 45 -9.08 -14.38 -13.28
C LEU A 45 -9.59 -14.32 -11.83
N LEU A 46 -10.67 -13.59 -11.56
CA LEU A 46 -11.29 -13.53 -10.24
C LEU A 46 -11.84 -14.89 -9.77
N ASN A 47 -12.30 -15.73 -10.70
CA ASN A 47 -12.77 -17.09 -10.42
C ASN A 47 -11.66 -18.13 -10.40
N SER A 48 -10.39 -17.73 -10.51
CA SER A 48 -9.29 -18.67 -10.36
C SER A 48 -9.26 -19.26 -8.95
N ILE A 49 -9.08 -20.58 -8.88
CA ILE A 49 -9.01 -21.35 -7.63
C ILE A 49 -7.94 -20.78 -6.68
N TYR A 50 -6.84 -20.27 -7.22
CA TYR A 50 -5.77 -19.62 -6.46
C TYR A 50 -6.21 -18.38 -5.66
N LEU A 51 -7.23 -17.63 -6.12
CA LEU A 51 -7.81 -16.50 -5.38
C LEU A 51 -8.94 -16.93 -4.43
N LEU A 52 -9.65 -18.01 -4.76
CA LEU A 52 -10.78 -18.52 -3.98
C LEU A 52 -10.35 -19.31 -2.74
N ASP A 53 -9.24 -20.05 -2.83
CA ASP A 53 -8.74 -20.89 -1.74
C ASP A 53 -7.75 -20.18 -0.81
N ASN A 54 -7.31 -18.96 -1.16
CA ASN A 54 -6.41 -18.19 -0.30
C ASN A 54 -7.18 -17.39 0.75
N TYR A 55 -7.92 -18.10 1.62
CA TYR A 55 -8.64 -17.53 2.77
C TYR A 55 -7.74 -16.70 3.69
N ASN A 56 -6.42 -16.89 3.61
CA ASN A 56 -5.42 -16.19 4.40
C ASN A 56 -4.72 -15.04 3.65
N TYR A 57 -5.05 -14.74 2.40
CA TYR A 57 -4.29 -13.74 1.63
C TYR A 57 -4.27 -12.36 2.31
N SER A 58 -5.43 -11.86 2.72
CA SER A 58 -5.55 -10.60 3.45
C SER A 58 -4.91 -10.68 4.84
N PHE A 59 -4.99 -11.84 5.49
CA PHE A 59 -4.38 -12.07 6.80
C PHE A 59 -2.85 -12.00 6.73
N GLU A 60 -2.23 -12.65 5.74
CA GLU A 60 -0.78 -12.60 5.53
C GLU A 60 -0.32 -11.17 5.18
N ILE A 61 -1.08 -10.42 4.38
CA ILE A 61 -0.78 -9.00 4.14
C ILE A 61 -0.82 -8.19 5.44
N GLN A 62 -1.85 -8.38 6.27
CA GLN A 62 -1.94 -7.67 7.56
C GLN A 62 -0.78 -8.05 8.48
N LYS A 63 -0.46 -9.34 8.58
CA LYS A 63 0.68 -9.85 9.33
C LYS A 63 2.00 -9.26 8.85
N ASN A 64 2.25 -9.23 7.53
CA ASN A 64 3.46 -8.64 6.97
C ASN A 64 3.58 -7.14 7.24
N ASN A 65 2.48 -6.39 7.14
CA ASN A 65 2.47 -4.97 7.50
C ASN A 65 2.76 -4.77 8.99
N LYS A 66 2.15 -5.57 9.86
CA LYS A 66 2.43 -5.52 11.31
C LYS A 66 3.88 -5.85 11.62
N ASP A 67 4.43 -6.90 11.01
CA ASP A 67 5.83 -7.31 11.17
C ASP A 67 6.78 -6.19 10.72
N LEU A 68 6.54 -5.59 9.54
CA LEU A 68 7.40 -4.52 9.03
C LEU A 68 7.30 -3.31 9.96
N TYR A 69 6.09 -2.89 10.30
CA TYR A 69 5.85 -1.80 11.23
C TYR A 69 6.62 -2.00 12.55
N HIS A 70 6.47 -3.15 13.21
CA HIS A 70 7.17 -3.40 14.47
C HIS A 70 8.70 -3.37 14.34
N SER A 71 9.24 -3.66 13.15
CA SER A 71 10.67 -3.60 12.91
C SER A 71 11.21 -2.19 12.67
N ILE A 72 10.36 -1.23 12.27
CA ILE A 72 10.76 0.15 11.93
C ILE A 72 10.10 1.21 12.82
N LYS A 73 9.12 0.87 13.67
CA LYS A 73 8.29 1.84 14.41
C LYS A 73 9.04 2.80 15.33
N TYR A 74 10.26 2.45 15.72
CA TYR A 74 11.12 3.29 16.57
C TYR A 74 12.17 4.06 15.77
N THR A 75 12.14 3.97 14.44
CA THR A 75 12.97 4.80 13.55
C THR A 75 12.42 6.22 13.56
N SER A 76 12.97 7.05 14.43
CA SER A 76 12.77 8.50 14.45
C SER A 76 14.15 9.14 14.44
N ASN A 77 14.44 9.91 13.40
CA ASN A 77 15.76 10.47 13.12
C ASN A 77 15.62 11.81 12.37
N ARG A 78 16.68 12.28 11.71
CA ARG A 78 16.68 13.58 11.02
C ARG A 78 15.77 13.63 9.79
N ILE A 79 15.47 12.47 9.21
CA ILE A 79 14.65 12.33 7.99
C ILE A 79 13.22 11.99 8.38
N ILE A 80 13.06 10.94 9.20
CA ILE A 80 11.77 10.39 9.61
C ILE A 80 11.39 10.97 10.96
N LYS A 81 10.25 11.66 11.00
CA LYS A 81 9.67 12.17 12.23
C LYS A 81 8.99 11.04 13.00
N GLU A 82 8.07 10.33 12.36
CA GLU A 82 7.29 9.26 12.98
C GLU A 82 6.78 8.24 11.95
N ILE A 83 6.52 7.01 12.40
CA ILE A 83 5.93 5.94 11.59
C ILE A 83 4.64 5.45 12.25
N TYR A 84 3.54 5.43 11.48
CA TYR A 84 2.21 5.09 11.96
C TYR A 84 1.68 3.79 11.34
N TYR A 85 1.01 3.00 12.17
CA TYR A 85 0.26 1.83 11.75
C TYR A 85 -0.98 1.63 12.62
N SER A 86 -2.14 1.43 11.99
CA SER A 86 -3.44 1.42 12.66
C SER A 86 -3.63 0.32 13.71
N SER A 87 -2.77 -0.71 13.78
CA SER A 87 -2.97 -1.84 14.70
C SER A 87 -2.67 -1.55 16.16
N ASP A 88 -2.03 -0.41 16.48
CA ASP A 88 -1.69 -0.06 17.86
C ASP A 88 -2.87 0.56 18.62
N SER A 89 -3.99 0.81 17.93
CA SER A 89 -5.27 1.18 18.54
C SER A 89 -6.12 -0.06 18.85
N GLN A 90 -6.73 -0.12 20.04
CA GLN A 90 -7.63 -1.21 20.48
C GLN A 90 -8.94 -1.36 19.67
N VAL A 91 -9.02 -0.80 18.46
CA VAL A 91 -10.25 -0.75 17.66
C VAL A 91 -10.25 -1.84 16.59
N SER A 92 -10.85 -2.98 16.96
CA SER A 92 -11.61 -3.93 16.13
C SER A 92 -11.24 -4.15 14.65
N GLU A 93 -10.70 -5.34 14.38
CA GLU A 93 -10.94 -6.24 13.22
C GLU A 93 -10.71 -5.76 11.77
N ILE A 94 -10.38 -4.49 11.51
CA ILE A 94 -10.00 -4.02 10.16
C ILE A 94 -8.77 -3.11 10.28
N SER A 95 -7.59 -3.73 10.42
CA SER A 95 -6.32 -2.98 10.36
C SER A 95 -6.07 -2.51 8.92
N MET A 96 -5.77 -1.21 8.74
CA MET A 96 -5.34 -0.69 7.44
C MET A 96 -4.13 -1.48 6.91
N PRO A 97 -4.10 -1.84 5.61
CA PRO A 97 -3.02 -2.62 5.02
C PRO A 97 -1.81 -1.75 4.61
N PHE A 98 -1.57 -0.68 5.37
CA PHE A 98 -0.60 0.36 5.04
C PHE A 98 0.15 0.82 6.27
N ILE A 99 1.43 1.09 6.10
CA ILE A 99 2.28 1.79 7.05
C ILE A 99 2.49 3.20 6.49
N PHE A 100 2.35 4.21 7.34
CA PHE A 100 2.62 5.59 6.97
C PHE A 100 3.93 6.05 7.60
N ILE A 101 4.69 6.84 6.85
CA ILE A 101 5.90 7.50 7.32
C ILE A 101 5.68 9.00 7.17
N GLU A 102 5.80 9.72 8.29
CA GLU A 102 5.83 11.17 8.32
C GLU A 102 7.28 11.63 8.42
N PHE A 103 7.65 12.53 7.52
CA PHE A 103 8.97 13.12 7.46
C PHE A 103 9.01 14.45 8.21
N HIS A 104 10.21 14.90 8.56
CA HIS A 104 10.40 16.25 9.08
C HIS A 104 10.13 17.33 8.02
N ASP A 105 10.54 17.07 6.77
CA ASP A 105 10.16 17.88 5.61
C ASP A 105 8.95 17.24 4.93
N THR A 106 7.83 17.95 5.02
CA THR A 106 6.51 17.50 4.57
C THR A 106 6.21 17.87 3.13
N SER A 107 7.18 18.40 2.39
CA SER A 107 6.98 18.80 0.99
C SER A 107 6.83 17.60 0.04
N GLU A 108 6.10 17.81 -1.05
CA GLU A 108 6.04 16.86 -2.17
C GLU A 108 7.45 16.54 -2.70
N TYR A 109 8.30 17.57 -2.84
CA TYR A 109 9.67 17.42 -3.30
C TYR A 109 10.47 16.46 -2.41
N PHE A 110 10.37 16.57 -1.09
CA PHE A 110 11.06 15.66 -0.19
C PHE A 110 10.59 14.21 -0.35
N SER A 111 9.28 14.00 -0.49
CA SER A 111 8.71 12.66 -0.73
C SER A 111 9.16 12.06 -2.06
N GLU A 112 9.30 12.87 -3.11
CA GLU A 112 9.89 12.44 -4.38
C GLU A 112 11.36 12.03 -4.22
N MET A 113 12.14 12.80 -3.47
CA MET A 113 13.55 12.48 -3.20
C MET A 113 13.68 11.20 -2.35
N PHE A 114 12.77 10.99 -1.40
CA PHE A 114 12.70 9.73 -0.66
C PHE A 114 12.38 8.53 -1.56
N LEU A 115 11.48 8.71 -2.51
CA LEU A 115 11.16 7.67 -3.48
C LEU A 115 12.34 7.35 -4.42
N LYS A 116 13.11 8.38 -4.83
CA LYS A 116 14.35 8.19 -5.60
C LYS A 116 15.40 7.44 -4.79
N TYR A 117 15.59 7.81 -3.52
CA TYR A 117 16.45 7.10 -2.59
C TYR A 117 16.11 5.61 -2.50
N LEU A 118 14.84 5.26 -2.29
CA LEU A 118 14.42 3.86 -2.28
C LEU A 118 14.71 3.15 -3.60
N ASN A 119 14.46 3.80 -4.75
CA ASN A 119 14.77 3.20 -6.05
C ASN A 119 16.28 2.99 -6.25
N SER A 120 17.12 3.95 -5.90
CA SER A 120 18.59 3.81 -5.91
C SER A 120 19.03 2.65 -5.03
N TYR A 121 18.50 2.57 -3.80
CA TYR A 121 18.82 1.50 -2.86
C TYR A 121 18.44 0.12 -3.40
N TYR A 122 17.26 -0.02 -4.02
CA TYR A 122 16.84 -1.26 -4.68
C TYR A 122 17.70 -1.59 -5.91
N SER A 123 18.17 -0.58 -6.64
CA SER A 123 18.95 -0.74 -7.87
C SER A 123 20.32 -1.37 -7.61
N GLN A 124 20.89 -1.18 -6.41
CA GLN A 124 22.11 -1.89 -5.96
C GLN A 124 21.96 -3.41 -6.03
N TYR A 125 20.73 -3.93 -5.98
CA TYR A 125 20.40 -5.35 -6.05
C TYR A 125 19.78 -5.76 -7.40
N ASN A 126 19.85 -4.91 -8.43
CA ASN A 126 19.17 -5.09 -9.72
C ASN A 126 17.64 -5.25 -9.57
N LEU A 127 17.04 -4.56 -8.60
CA LEU A 127 15.61 -4.55 -8.34
C LEU A 127 15.05 -3.14 -8.47
N SER A 128 13.72 -3.06 -8.56
CA SER A 128 12.97 -1.81 -8.48
C SER A 128 11.84 -1.94 -7.47
N ILE A 129 11.42 -0.80 -6.91
CA ILE A 129 10.23 -0.74 -6.07
C ILE A 129 9.00 -0.38 -6.91
N ASP A 130 7.89 -1.06 -6.64
CA ASP A 130 6.63 -0.80 -7.31
C ASP A 130 5.96 0.45 -6.71
N ILE A 131 5.60 1.43 -7.55
CA ILE A 131 4.93 2.67 -7.14
C ILE A 131 3.45 2.58 -7.49
N ARG A 132 2.57 2.50 -6.48
CA ARG A 132 1.13 2.22 -6.69
C ARG A 132 0.24 2.86 -5.63
N ASP A 133 -0.94 3.30 -6.05
CA ASP A 133 -1.98 3.86 -5.19
C ASP A 133 -2.80 2.80 -4.44
N SER A 134 -2.93 1.62 -5.05
CA SER A 134 -3.70 0.49 -4.54
C SER A 134 -2.89 -0.43 -3.60
N PHE A 135 -3.53 -1.48 -3.10
CA PHE A 135 -2.98 -2.46 -2.17
C PHE A 135 -3.49 -3.87 -2.48
N GLY A 136 -2.97 -4.87 -1.77
CA GLY A 136 -3.36 -6.27 -2.02
C GLY A 136 -2.47 -6.98 -3.04
N PHE A 137 -1.29 -6.43 -3.34
CA PHE A 137 -0.34 -6.99 -4.29
C PHE A 137 0.51 -8.11 -3.69
N LEU A 138 1.17 -8.87 -4.55
CA LEU A 138 2.08 -9.93 -4.12
C LEU A 138 3.34 -9.34 -3.47
N ASN A 139 3.88 -8.27 -4.04
CA ASN A 139 5.11 -7.64 -3.57
C ASN A 139 4.84 -6.32 -2.83
N ILE A 140 5.86 -5.87 -2.11
CA ILE A 140 5.86 -4.56 -1.46
C ILE A 140 5.81 -3.44 -2.51
N SER A 141 5.00 -2.42 -2.23
CA SER A 141 4.87 -1.21 -3.02
C SER A 141 4.80 0.02 -2.12
N CYS A 142 5.10 1.19 -2.68
CA CYS A 142 5.01 2.45 -1.95
C CYS A 142 4.42 3.58 -2.80
N GLN A 143 4.04 4.67 -2.15
CA GLN A 143 3.66 5.92 -2.78
C GLN A 143 3.70 7.03 -1.72
N TYR A 144 3.64 8.29 -2.13
CA TYR A 144 3.21 9.38 -1.27
C TYR A 144 1.90 9.97 -1.80
N PHE A 145 1.16 10.65 -0.93
CA PHE A 145 -0.02 11.42 -1.29
C PHE A 145 0.05 12.78 -0.63
N ILE A 146 -0.62 13.76 -1.24
CA ILE A 146 -0.58 15.16 -0.81
C ILE A 146 -1.96 15.54 -0.29
N ASP A 147 -2.01 15.96 0.96
CA ASP A 147 -3.14 16.71 1.47
C ASP A 147 -3.07 18.12 0.89
N LYS A 148 -3.91 18.41 -0.10
CA LYS A 148 -3.96 19.70 -0.79
C LYS A 148 -4.43 20.86 0.11
N ILE A 149 -5.05 20.59 1.25
CA ILE A 149 -5.49 21.63 2.19
C ILE A 149 -4.31 22.14 3.00
N ASN A 150 -3.46 21.23 3.47
CA ASN A 150 -2.34 21.53 4.34
C ASN A 150 -0.98 21.56 3.62
N ASP A 151 -0.99 21.29 2.31
CA ASP A 151 0.20 21.11 1.46
C ASP A 151 1.23 20.13 2.06
N HIS A 152 0.71 19.05 2.65
CA HIS A 152 1.47 18.06 3.39
C HIS A 152 1.50 16.75 2.61
N ALA A 153 2.69 16.31 2.22
CA ALA A 153 2.94 15.00 1.65
C ALA A 153 3.21 13.95 2.75
N THR A 154 2.52 12.81 2.68
CA THR A 154 2.74 11.67 3.58
C THR A 154 3.11 10.44 2.76
N PHE A 155 4.13 9.71 3.21
CA PHE A 155 4.60 8.50 2.54
C PHE A 155 3.87 7.27 3.06
N LYS A 156 3.63 6.31 2.17
CA LYS A 156 2.83 5.11 2.39
C LYS A 156 3.56 3.88 1.85
N ILE A 157 3.58 2.82 2.64
CA ILE A 157 4.11 1.51 2.27
C ILE A 157 3.00 0.47 2.39
N ALA A 158 2.91 -0.43 1.41
CA ALA A 158 2.06 -1.61 1.44
C ALA A 158 2.93 -2.86 1.24
N CYS A 159 3.08 -3.70 2.26
CA CYS A 159 4.05 -4.81 2.24
C CYS A 159 3.76 -5.92 1.22
N GLY A 160 2.52 -6.03 0.75
CA GLY A 160 2.07 -7.14 -0.09
C GLY A 160 2.04 -8.49 0.65
N HIS A 161 1.69 -9.54 -0.08
CA HIS A 161 1.51 -10.90 0.46
C HIS A 161 2.83 -11.63 0.71
N LEU A 162 3.87 -11.36 -0.08
CA LEU A 162 5.16 -12.05 -0.01
C LEU A 162 6.16 -11.27 0.85
N LYS A 163 6.63 -11.91 1.92
CA LYS A 163 7.78 -11.46 2.72
C LYS A 163 9.11 -11.87 2.05
N GLY A 164 9.30 -11.41 0.81
CA GLY A 164 10.46 -11.77 -0.03
C GLY A 164 11.64 -10.79 0.11
N PHE A 165 12.62 -10.89 -0.79
CA PHE A 165 13.83 -10.06 -0.70
C PHE A 165 13.54 -8.54 -0.75
N LYS A 166 12.59 -8.09 -1.60
CA LYS A 166 12.14 -6.69 -1.64
C LYS A 166 11.65 -6.19 -0.26
N TYR A 167 10.97 -7.03 0.51
CA TYR A 167 10.50 -6.66 1.86
C TYR A 167 11.69 -6.31 2.77
N PHE A 168 12.74 -7.14 2.77
CA PHE A 168 13.92 -6.91 3.61
C PHE A 168 14.74 -5.70 3.13
N ILE A 169 14.84 -5.48 1.83
CA ILE A 169 15.48 -4.27 1.28
C ILE A 169 14.73 -3.02 1.75
N MET A 170 13.40 -2.99 1.71
CA MET A 170 12.63 -1.87 2.24
C MET A 170 12.96 -1.61 3.71
N GLN A 171 12.94 -2.66 4.53
CA GLN A 171 13.24 -2.57 5.95
C GLN A 171 14.62 -1.94 6.18
N GLN A 172 15.65 -2.44 5.48
CA GLN A 172 17.01 -1.92 5.61
C GLN A 172 17.12 -0.47 5.12
N ALA A 173 16.55 -0.14 3.95
CA ALA A 173 16.57 1.21 3.41
C ALA A 173 15.96 2.24 4.38
N ILE A 174 14.89 1.87 5.10
CA ILE A 174 14.28 2.72 6.12
C ILE A 174 15.20 2.85 7.34
N LEU A 175 15.76 1.75 7.83
CA LEU A 175 16.65 1.76 8.99
C LEU A 175 17.94 2.57 8.73
N GLU A 176 18.49 2.47 7.52
CA GLU A 176 19.68 3.22 7.11
C GLU A 176 19.45 4.73 6.98
N THR A 177 18.20 5.22 7.05
CA THR A 177 17.97 6.67 7.12
C THR A 177 18.61 7.32 8.37
N ASP A 178 18.94 6.52 9.39
CA ASP A 178 19.64 6.98 10.59
C ASP A 178 21.10 7.39 10.32
N SER A 179 21.68 6.99 9.19
CA SER A 179 23.05 7.39 8.82
C SER A 179 23.15 8.81 8.27
N PHE A 180 22.03 9.46 7.93
CA PHE A 180 22.04 10.82 7.41
C PHE A 180 22.10 11.84 8.55
N GLU A 181 23.09 12.74 8.49
CA GLU A 181 23.31 13.72 9.56
C GLU A 181 22.31 14.88 9.51
N SER A 182 21.74 15.15 8.32
CA SER A 182 20.73 16.18 8.10
C SER A 182 19.85 15.90 6.87
N ILE A 183 18.79 16.71 6.69
CA ILE A 183 17.97 16.70 5.48
C ILE A 183 18.81 17.09 4.25
N GLU A 184 19.69 18.07 4.38
CA GLU A 184 20.57 18.51 3.29
C GLU A 184 21.55 17.41 2.87
N ASP A 185 22.09 16.66 3.83
CA ASP A 185 22.94 15.50 3.58
C ASP A 185 22.18 14.45 2.74
N PHE A 186 20.96 14.10 3.16
CA PHE A 186 20.08 13.20 2.43
C PHE A 186 19.78 13.67 0.99
N LEU A 187 19.44 14.94 0.81
CA LEU A 187 19.18 15.51 -0.51
C LEU A 187 20.43 15.54 -1.39
N SER A 188 21.63 15.67 -0.79
CA SER A 188 22.91 15.65 -1.50
C SER A 188 23.37 14.25 -1.91
N PHE A 189 22.99 13.21 -1.16
CA PHE A 189 23.28 11.82 -1.51
C PHE A 189 22.73 11.48 -2.91
N GLN A 190 21.56 12.01 -3.24
CA GLN A 190 20.88 11.76 -4.51
C GLN A 190 21.44 12.52 -5.71
N SER A 191 22.19 13.61 -5.50
CA SER A 191 22.80 14.38 -6.60
C SER A 191 24.11 13.76 -7.11
N LYS A 192 24.66 12.76 -6.42
CA LYS A 192 25.90 12.06 -6.81
C LYS A 192 25.66 10.84 -7.70
N GLU A 193 24.43 10.35 -7.81
CA GLU A 193 24.05 9.17 -8.61
C GLU A 193 23.35 9.52 -9.95
N LEU A 194 23.27 10.81 -10.29
CA LEU A 194 22.85 11.33 -11.61
C LEU A 194 24.06 11.81 -12.41
#